data_AF-A0A925B378-F1
#
_entry.id   AF-A0A925B378-F1
#
_cell.length_a   1.000
_cell.length_b   1.000
_cell.length_c   1.000
_cell.angle_alpha   90.00
_cell.angle_beta   90.00
_cell.angle_gamma   90.00
#
_symmetry.space_group_name_H-M   'P 1'
#
loop_
_entity.id
_entity.type
_entity.pdbx_description
1 polymer ?
#
loop_
_entity_poly.entity_id
_entity_poly.type
_entity_poly.pdbx_seq_one_letter_code
_entity_poly.pdbx_strand_id
1 'polypeptide(L)'
;MAKSRISSGVLNDDTQIVDAIGEMDDYKPFDTTLSYESLNTAKQTMLAKQAIEDSANRAARAARDEAVDAELEFHDLITKSKTAIKGQYGADSKQVQAIGLKRKSEITRGRRKANEVSLSNGKAT
;
A
#
# COMPACT_ATOMS: atom_id res chain seq x y z
N MET A 1 -6.80 -24.34 10.11
CA MET A 1 -5.56 -23.82 10.73
C MET A 1 -4.79 -23.04 9.68
N ALA A 2 -4.31 -21.84 10.00
CA ALA A 2 -3.49 -21.07 9.06
C ALA A 2 -2.12 -21.74 8.90
N LYS A 3 -1.64 -21.88 7.66
CA LYS A 3 -0.32 -22.44 7.38
C LYS A 3 0.73 -21.35 7.62
N SER A 4 1.69 -21.60 8.51
CA SER A 4 2.79 -20.68 8.79
C SER A 4 3.93 -20.89 7.80
N ARG A 5 4.61 -19.79 7.41
CA ARG A 5 5.83 -19.88 6.61
C ARG A 5 6.96 -20.45 7.46
N ILE A 6 7.75 -21.33 6.84
CA ILE A 6 9.08 -21.69 7.36
C ILE A 6 9.97 -20.45 7.18
N SER A 7 10.88 -20.23 8.13
CA SER A 7 11.83 -19.12 8.03
C SER A 7 12.73 -19.33 6.80
N SER A 8 13.16 -18.23 6.18
CA SER A 8 14.06 -18.30 5.02
C SER A 8 15.40 -18.95 5.36
N GLY A 9 15.90 -18.78 6.60
CA GLY A 9 17.11 -19.43 7.07
C GLY A 9 17.01 -20.96 7.03
N VAL A 10 15.94 -21.51 7.60
CA VAL A 10 15.71 -22.96 7.58
C VAL A 10 15.57 -23.49 6.15
N LEU A 11 14.83 -22.78 5.29
CA LEU A 11 14.72 -23.21 3.88
C LEU A 11 16.05 -23.15 3.14
N ASN A 12 16.91 -22.17 3.44
CA ASN A 12 18.24 -22.09 2.84
C ASN A 12 19.10 -23.28 3.28
N ASP A 13 19.12 -23.58 4.58
CA ASP A 13 19.84 -24.72 5.14
C ASP A 13 19.34 -26.03 4.51
N ASP A 14 18.02 -26.21 4.39
CA ASP A 14 17.40 -27.36 3.73
C ASP A 14 17.84 -27.48 2.26
N THR A 15 17.87 -26.36 1.52
CA THR A 15 18.32 -26.38 0.12
C THR A 15 19.80 -26.74 -0.03
N GLN A 16 20.65 -26.31 0.91
CA GLN A 16 22.07 -26.67 0.96
C GLN A 16 22.26 -28.14 1.28
N ILE A 17 21.45 -28.71 2.17
CA ILE A 17 21.46 -30.15 2.46
C ILE A 17 21.11 -30.95 1.21
N VAL A 18 20.08 -30.56 0.46
CA VAL A 18 19.72 -31.24 -0.80
C VAL A 18 20.86 -31.18 -1.82
N ASP A 19 21.54 -30.03 -1.93
CA ASP A 19 22.69 -29.90 -2.84
C ASP A 19 23.86 -30.78 -2.38
N ALA A 20 24.18 -30.80 -1.09
CA ALA A 20 25.23 -31.64 -0.52
C ALA A 20 24.93 -33.14 -0.71
N ILE A 21 23.67 -33.57 -0.58
CA ILE A 21 23.26 -34.95 -0.88
C ILE A 21 23.51 -35.29 -2.35
N GLY A 22 23.34 -34.33 -3.27
CA GLY A 22 23.65 -34.53 -4.69
C GLY A 22 25.13 -34.72 -4.99
N GLU A 23 26.02 -34.32 -4.08
CA GLU A 23 27.47 -34.51 -4.18
C GLU A 23 27.93 -35.85 -3.55
N MET A 24 27.04 -36.56 -2.84
CA MET A 24 27.34 -37.85 -2.19
C MET A 24 27.07 -39.02 -3.15
N ASP A 25 28.12 -39.60 -3.72
CA ASP A 25 28.02 -40.73 -4.67
C ASP A 25 27.46 -42.02 -4.04
N ASP A 26 27.56 -42.19 -2.72
CA ASP A 26 27.16 -43.39 -1.98
C ASP A 26 25.82 -43.27 -1.23
N TYR A 27 25.13 -42.13 -1.35
CA TYR A 27 23.85 -41.91 -0.69
C TYR A 27 22.74 -42.77 -1.31
N LYS A 28 22.40 -43.88 -0.64
CA LYS A 28 21.35 -44.80 -1.06
C LYS A 28 20.36 -45.09 0.07
N PRO A 29 19.31 -44.26 0.23
CA PRO A 29 18.31 -44.47 1.26
C PRO A 29 17.46 -45.71 0.95
N PHE A 30 16.96 -46.36 2.00
CA PHE A 30 16.02 -47.48 1.88
C PHE A 30 14.64 -47.00 1.38
N ASP A 31 14.25 -45.78 1.77
CA ASP A 31 13.03 -45.13 1.31
C ASP A 31 13.31 -44.33 0.02
N THR A 32 12.63 -44.69 -1.07
CA THR A 32 12.78 -44.03 -2.37
C THR A 32 12.26 -42.59 -2.38
N THR A 33 11.40 -42.22 -1.43
CA THR A 33 10.93 -40.83 -1.27
C THR A 33 12.03 -39.90 -0.77
N LEU A 34 13.08 -40.46 -0.16
CA LEU A 34 14.25 -39.74 0.33
C LEU A 34 15.40 -39.74 -0.68
N SER A 35 15.20 -40.30 -1.87
CA SER A 35 16.23 -40.24 -2.93
C SER A 35 16.57 -38.80 -3.30
N TYR A 36 17.80 -38.58 -3.76
CA TYR A 36 18.22 -37.27 -4.26
C TYR A 36 17.25 -36.72 -5.33
N GLU A 37 16.80 -37.56 -6.26
CA GLU A 37 15.85 -37.15 -7.29
C GLU A 37 14.52 -36.65 -6.70
N SER A 38 13.98 -37.36 -5.70
CA SER A 38 12.74 -36.98 -5.02
C SER A 38 12.91 -35.66 -4.25
N LEU A 39 14.02 -35.51 -3.51
CA LEU A 39 14.34 -34.29 -2.77
C LEU A 39 14.57 -33.09 -3.70
N ASN A 40 15.31 -33.28 -4.79
CA ASN A 40 15.53 -32.24 -5.78
C ASN A 40 14.22 -31.84 -6.48
N THR A 41 13.37 -32.81 -6.83
CA THR A 41 12.03 -32.53 -7.39
C THR A 41 11.18 -31.70 -6.42
N ALA A 42 11.21 -32.02 -5.13
CA ALA A 42 10.52 -31.25 -4.10
C ALA A 42 11.07 -29.82 -3.98
N LYS A 43 12.41 -29.65 -3.98
CA LYS A 43 13.08 -28.34 -4.01
C LYS A 43 12.67 -27.51 -5.22
N GLN A 44 12.73 -28.08 -6.43
CA GLN A 44 12.34 -27.37 -7.66
C GLN A 44 10.85 -26.99 -7.64
N THR A 45 9.99 -27.89 -7.15
CA THR A 45 8.55 -27.61 -7.02
C THR A 45 8.31 -26.45 -6.07
N MET A 46 8.98 -26.43 -4.91
CA MET A 46 8.89 -25.34 -3.95
C MET A 46 9.30 -24.00 -4.60
N LEU A 47 10.47 -23.95 -5.25
CA LEU A 47 10.96 -22.74 -5.91
C LEU A 47 10.01 -22.24 -7.00
N ALA A 48 9.47 -23.14 -7.81
CA ALA A 48 8.49 -22.80 -8.84
C ALA A 48 7.21 -22.19 -8.24
N LYS A 49 6.71 -22.75 -7.14
CA LYS A 49 5.52 -22.21 -6.45
C LYS A 49 5.79 -20.86 -5.79
N GLN A 50 6.96 -20.67 -5.20
CA GLN A 50 7.38 -19.37 -4.65
C GLN A 50 7.49 -18.31 -5.75
N ALA A 51 8.05 -18.65 -6.91
CA ALA A 51 8.16 -17.71 -8.04
C ALA A 51 6.78 -17.27 -8.59
N ILE A 52 5.80 -18.17 -8.61
CA ILE A 52 4.41 -17.86 -8.97
C ILE A 52 3.77 -16.94 -7.94
N GLU A 53 3.98 -17.22 -6.65
CA GLU A 53 3.49 -16.36 -5.58
C GLU A 53 4.06 -14.94 -5.69
N ASP A 54 5.37 -14.82 -5.90
CA ASP A 54 6.04 -13.53 -6.01
C ASP A 54 5.58 -12.75 -7.24
N SER A 55 5.33 -13.42 -8.36
CA SER A 55 4.80 -12.77 -9.56
C SER A 55 3.37 -12.24 -9.33
N ALA A 56 2.52 -13.01 -8.64
CA ALA A 56 1.18 -12.57 -8.26
C ALA A 56 1.23 -11.37 -7.29
N ASN A 57 2.13 -11.41 -6.31
CA ASN A 57 2.33 -10.30 -5.37
C ASN A 57 2.81 -9.03 -6.08
N ARG A 58 3.72 -9.15 -7.06
CA ARG A 58 4.17 -8.01 -7.87
C ARG A 58 3.03 -7.45 -8.72
N ALA A 59 2.23 -8.31 -9.36
CA ALA A 59 1.07 -7.86 -10.15
C ALA A 59 0.04 -7.13 -9.27
N ALA A 60 -0.25 -7.65 -8.08
CA ALA A 60 -1.15 -7.00 -7.14
C ALA A 60 -0.63 -5.63 -6.65
N ARG A 61 0.68 -5.51 -6.43
CA ARG A 61 1.31 -4.21 -6.10
C ARG A 61 1.21 -3.23 -7.26
N ALA A 62 1.53 -3.65 -8.48
CA ALA A 62 1.41 -2.80 -9.66
C ALA A 62 -0.01 -2.29 -9.87
N ALA A 63 -1.02 -3.18 -9.78
CA ALA A 63 -2.43 -2.78 -9.88
C ALA A 63 -2.86 -1.81 -8.78
N ARG A 64 -2.30 -1.94 -7.57
CA ARG A 64 -2.53 -0.99 -6.48
C ARG A 64 -1.90 0.37 -6.78
N ASP A 65 -0.68 0.39 -7.29
CA ASP A 65 0.02 1.63 -7.62
C ASP A 65 -0.75 2.39 -8.72
N GLU A 66 -1.23 1.69 -9.76
CA GLU A 66 -2.09 2.28 -10.81
C GLU A 66 -3.40 2.86 -10.25
N ALA A 67 -4.03 2.17 -9.28
CA ALA A 67 -5.24 2.68 -8.63
C ALA A 67 -4.95 3.94 -7.83
N VAL A 68 -3.84 3.97 -7.09
CA VAL A 68 -3.41 5.15 -6.32
C VAL A 68 -3.12 6.33 -7.25
N ASP A 69 -2.44 6.10 -8.38
CA ASP A 69 -2.17 7.16 -9.36
C ASP A 69 -3.48 7.77 -9.92
N ALA A 70 -4.47 6.92 -10.24
CA ALA A 70 -5.78 7.37 -10.68
C ALA A 70 -6.55 8.16 -9.60
N GLU A 71 -6.46 7.74 -8.33
CA GLU A 71 -7.05 8.46 -7.20
C GLU A 71 -6.41 9.85 -7.03
N LEU A 72 -5.10 9.95 -7.15
CA LEU A 72 -4.36 11.21 -7.06
C LEU A 72 -4.73 12.16 -8.21
N GLU A 73 -4.79 11.67 -9.44
CA GLU A 73 -5.20 12.47 -10.59
C GLU A 73 -6.63 13.00 -10.41
N PHE A 74 -7.56 12.15 -9.98
CA PHE A 74 -8.92 12.55 -9.71
C PHE A 74 -8.99 13.64 -8.61
N HIS A 75 -8.25 13.45 -7.51
CA HIS A 75 -8.19 14.43 -6.43
C HIS A 75 -7.70 15.80 -6.93
N ASP A 76 -6.66 15.81 -7.76
CA ASP A 76 -6.09 17.02 -8.34
C ASP A 76 -7.08 17.71 -9.27
N LEU A 77 -7.79 16.97 -10.11
CA LEU A 77 -8.84 17.51 -10.98
C LEU A 77 -9.97 18.15 -10.17
N ILE A 78 -10.42 17.49 -9.09
CA ILE A 78 -11.44 18.05 -8.20
C ILE A 78 -10.94 19.33 -7.52
N THR A 79 -9.68 19.36 -7.08
CA THR A 79 -9.08 20.55 -6.46
C THR A 79 -8.97 21.72 -7.43
N LYS A 80 -8.54 21.47 -8.67
CA LYS A 80 -8.54 22.46 -9.75
C LYS A 80 -9.96 22.94 -10.07
N SER A 81 -10.93 22.04 -10.14
CA SER A 81 -12.34 22.36 -10.40
C SER A 81 -12.94 23.26 -9.32
N LYS A 82 -12.67 22.98 -8.04
CA LYS A 82 -13.07 23.85 -6.91
C LYS A 82 -12.50 25.27 -7.06
N THR A 83 -11.24 25.37 -7.50
CA THR A 83 -10.58 26.66 -7.73
C THR A 83 -11.20 27.41 -8.91
N ALA A 84 -11.47 26.72 -10.02
CA ALA A 84 -12.13 27.28 -11.19
C ALA A 84 -13.54 27.80 -10.88
N ILE A 85 -14.36 27.03 -10.16
CA ILE A 85 -15.70 27.44 -9.71
C ILE A 85 -15.63 28.73 -8.88
N LYS A 86 -14.67 28.80 -7.95
CA LYS A 86 -14.49 30.01 -7.13
C LYS A 86 -14.06 31.22 -7.96
N GLY A 87 -13.22 31.02 -8.98
CA GLY A 87 -12.82 32.07 -9.92
C GLY A 87 -13.98 32.57 -10.79
N GLN A 88 -14.77 31.64 -11.34
CA GLN A 88 -15.84 31.94 -12.29
C GLN A 88 -17.08 32.58 -11.63
N TYR A 89 -17.55 32.03 -10.52
CA TYR A 89 -18.77 32.51 -9.85
C TYR A 89 -18.48 33.57 -8.78
N GLY A 90 -17.22 33.74 -8.40
CA GLY A 90 -16.81 34.60 -7.30
C GLY A 90 -16.94 33.94 -5.93
N ALA A 91 -16.05 34.33 -5.02
CA ALA A 91 -15.88 33.67 -3.72
C ALA A 91 -17.06 33.80 -2.74
N ASP A 92 -18.04 34.65 -3.01
CA ASP A 92 -19.23 34.86 -2.15
C ASP A 92 -20.52 34.23 -2.72
N SER A 93 -20.39 33.45 -3.79
CA SER A 93 -21.52 32.92 -4.55
C SER A 93 -22.13 31.66 -3.93
N LYS A 94 -23.43 31.39 -4.23
CA LYS A 94 -24.16 30.21 -3.74
C LYS A 94 -23.58 28.90 -4.30
N GLN A 95 -23.02 28.94 -5.51
CA GLN A 95 -22.35 27.83 -6.18
C GLN A 95 -21.11 27.36 -5.42
N VAL A 96 -20.38 28.27 -4.77
CA VAL A 96 -19.23 27.94 -3.91
C VAL A 96 -19.70 27.21 -2.64
N GLN A 97 -20.87 27.58 -2.10
CA GLN A 97 -21.48 26.87 -0.96
C GLN A 97 -21.99 25.48 -1.33
N ALA A 98 -22.53 25.30 -2.54
CA ALA A 98 -23.03 24.03 -3.03
C ALA A 98 -21.93 22.94 -3.13
N ILE A 99 -20.69 23.33 -3.41
CA ILE A 99 -19.53 22.41 -3.43
C ILE A 99 -18.87 22.22 -2.04
N GLY A 100 -19.56 22.62 -0.97
CA GLY A 100 -19.10 22.47 0.41
C GLY A 100 -18.06 23.48 0.89
N LEU A 101 -17.73 24.52 0.09
CA LEU A 101 -16.83 25.59 0.50
C LEU A 101 -17.60 26.74 1.16
N LYS A 102 -17.02 27.36 2.19
CA LYS A 102 -17.62 28.54 2.83
C LYS A 102 -17.53 29.77 1.93
N ARG A 103 -18.57 30.60 1.94
CA ARG A 103 -18.58 31.88 1.22
C ARG A 103 -17.58 32.87 1.84
N LYS A 104 -17.03 33.79 1.06
CA LYS A 104 -16.05 34.80 1.52
C LYS A 104 -16.62 35.65 2.68
N SER A 105 -17.89 36.03 2.62
CA SER A 105 -18.56 36.78 3.69
C SER A 105 -18.65 35.96 4.99
N GLU A 106 -18.95 34.66 4.90
CA GLU A 106 -19.02 33.74 6.04
C GLU A 106 -17.65 33.53 6.69
N ILE A 107 -16.59 33.37 5.87
CA ILE A 107 -15.19 33.26 6.36
C ILE A 107 -14.79 34.55 7.10
N THR A 108 -15.11 35.71 6.53
CA THR A 108 -14.75 37.02 7.11
C THR A 108 -15.49 37.26 8.43
N ARG A 109 -16.77 36.90 8.52
CA ARG A 109 -17.54 36.99 9.78
C ARG A 109 -16.98 36.06 10.86
N GLY A 110 -16.59 34.84 10.51
CA GLY A 110 -15.96 33.90 11.44
C GLY A 110 -14.67 34.45 12.04
N ARG A 111 -13.79 35.05 11.21
CA ARG A 111 -12.54 35.67 11.69
C ARG A 111 -12.78 36.85 12.64
N ARG A 112 -13.77 37.70 12.36
CA ARG A 112 -14.12 38.82 13.25
C ARG A 112 -14.59 38.33 14.62
N LYS A 113 -15.47 37.33 14.68
CA LYS A 113 -15.92 36.72 15.94
C LYS A 113 -14.77 36.11 16.73
N ALA A 114 -13.86 35.39 16.06
CA ALA A 114 -12.69 34.82 16.73
C ALA A 114 -11.78 35.91 17.32
N ASN A 115 -11.57 37.00 16.58
CA ASN A 115 -10.72 38.11 17.03
C ASN A 115 -11.36 38.89 18.19
N GLU A 116 -12.68 39.12 18.14
CA GLU A 116 -13.46 39.76 19.20
C GLU A 116 -13.40 38.98 20.52
N VAL A 117 -13.52 37.64 20.47
CA VAL A 117 -13.36 36.76 21.64
C VAL A 117 -11.93 36.78 22.18
N SER A 118 -10.90 36.88 21.32
CA SER A 118 -9.51 36.98 21.78
C SER A 118 -9.17 38.33 22.42
N LEU A 119 -9.76 39.43 21.93
CA LEU A 119 -9.57 40.78 22.46
C LEU A 119 -10.36 41.00 23.76
N SER A 120 -11.52 40.35 23.94
CA SER A 120 -12.27 40.41 25.20
C SER A 120 -11.59 39.63 26.34
N ASN A 121 -10.87 38.56 26.03
CA ASN A 121 -10.20 37.71 27.03
C ASN A 121 -8.78 38.19 27.40
N GLY A 122 -8.24 39.20 26.70
CA GLY A 122 -6.89 39.74 26.92
C GLY A 122 -6.83 41.06 27.70
N LYS A 123 -7.96 41.56 28.23
CA LYS A 123 -8.00 42.83 28.99
C LYS A 123 -8.65 42.62 30.35
N ALA A 124 -7.94 41.89 31.21
CA ALA A 124 -8.17 41.87 32.65
C ALA A 124 -6.81 41.74 33.36
N THR A 125 -6.10 42.86 33.44
CA THR A 125 -5.13 43.15 34.50
C THR A 125 -5.70 44.31 35.29
#